data_AF-A0AA37SKZ1-F1
#
_entry.id   AF-A0AA37SKZ1-F1
#
_cell.length_a   1.000
_cell.length_b   1.000
_cell.length_c   1.000
_cell.angle_alpha   90.00
_cell.angle_beta   90.00
_cell.angle_gamma   90.00
#
_symmetry.space_group_name_H-M   'P 1'
#
loop_
_entity.id
_entity.type
_entity.pdbx_description
1 polymer ?
#
loop_
_entity_poly.entity_id
_entity_poly.type
_entity_poly.pdbx_seq_one_letter_code
_entity_poly.pdbx_strand_id
1 'polypeptide(L)'
;MTETPPTLRLWFMDWHGWMLDHDPLKDAPTRTPFQPGRLPGLCALVPEAFQFPCRPFMEKRVSMPQAFPEIEIQELPHNRVAFFLPEHETYLISVPFGAGLVDYYSPHQNEWETFLPLTLEMLRGLSLLVTPDALKLEDDTGEDLPTPPVHDQMTLRFGERSLPLFLNTDALTQISQIMPGTSASIELTWQIDTAPTLVTVHHQTAPTPALETL
;
A
#
# COMPACT_ATOMS: atom_id res chain seq x y z
N MET A 1 -5.91 26.12 -24.52
CA MET A 1 -5.05 25.21 -23.75
C MET A 1 -5.95 24.52 -22.76
N THR A 2 -6.23 23.23 -22.96
CA THR A 2 -7.04 22.44 -22.04
C THR A 2 -6.14 22.08 -20.86
N GLU A 3 -6.38 22.68 -19.70
CA GLU A 3 -5.74 22.27 -18.46
C GLU A 3 -6.16 20.83 -18.18
N THR A 4 -5.21 19.90 -18.24
CA THR A 4 -5.47 18.54 -17.76
C THR A 4 -5.70 18.64 -16.26
N PRO A 5 -6.85 18.15 -15.74
CA PRO A 5 -7.10 18.17 -14.30
C PRO A 5 -5.99 17.40 -13.57
N PRO A 6 -5.64 17.81 -12.34
CA PRO A 6 -4.62 17.12 -11.57
C PRO A 6 -5.02 15.65 -11.36
N THR A 7 -4.04 14.75 -11.51
CA THR A 7 -4.23 13.30 -11.39
C THR A 7 -3.47 12.76 -10.18
N LEU A 8 -4.09 11.87 -9.44
CA LEU A 8 -3.50 11.09 -8.36
C LEU A 8 -3.04 9.72 -8.91
N ARG A 9 -1.83 9.31 -8.53
CA ARG A 9 -1.30 7.97 -8.83
C ARG A 9 -1.46 7.07 -7.60
N LEU A 10 -2.07 5.91 -7.81
CA LEU A 10 -2.34 4.91 -6.79
C LEU A 10 -1.64 3.58 -7.12
N TRP A 11 -1.05 2.97 -6.10
CA TRP A 11 -0.59 1.59 -6.12
C TRP A 11 -1.50 0.75 -5.23
N PHE A 12 -1.46 -0.57 -5.38
CA PHE A 12 -2.42 -1.44 -4.71
C PHE A 12 -1.70 -2.57 -4.00
N MET A 13 -2.03 -2.74 -2.72
CA MET A 13 -1.68 -3.94 -1.96
C MET A 13 -2.87 -4.88 -1.96
N ASP A 14 -2.66 -6.16 -2.26
CA ASP A 14 -3.71 -7.17 -2.21
C ASP A 14 -3.96 -7.67 -0.78
N TRP A 15 -5.00 -8.50 -0.62
CA TRP A 15 -5.34 -9.15 0.65
C TRP A 15 -4.20 -9.97 1.26
N HIS A 16 -3.18 -10.36 0.52
CA HIS A 16 -2.06 -11.14 1.02
C HIS A 16 -0.87 -10.28 1.45
N GLY A 17 -1.01 -8.94 1.42
CA GLY A 17 0.06 -8.00 1.77
C GLY A 17 1.09 -7.82 0.64
N TRP A 18 0.78 -8.28 -0.57
CA TRP A 18 1.65 -8.17 -1.74
C TRP A 18 1.23 -6.99 -2.59
N MET A 19 2.18 -6.40 -3.29
CA MET A 19 1.91 -5.31 -4.21
C MET A 19 1.46 -5.85 -5.56
N LEU A 20 0.36 -5.32 -6.08
CA LEU A 20 -0.07 -5.52 -7.44
C LEU A 20 0.99 -4.93 -8.39
N ASP A 21 1.44 -5.74 -9.35
CA ASP A 21 2.57 -5.44 -10.22
C ASP A 21 2.26 -5.91 -11.66
N HIS A 22 3.21 -5.72 -12.56
CA HIS A 22 3.11 -6.16 -13.96
C HIS A 22 4.34 -6.99 -14.35
N ASP A 23 4.10 -8.15 -14.97
CA ASP A 23 5.15 -8.99 -15.55
C ASP A 23 5.39 -8.53 -17.00
N PRO A 24 6.50 -7.84 -17.31
CA PRO A 24 6.76 -7.32 -18.65
C PRO A 24 7.03 -8.41 -19.70
N LEU A 25 7.40 -9.63 -19.27
CA LEU A 25 7.68 -10.75 -20.19
C LEU A 25 6.40 -11.45 -20.63
N LYS A 26 5.45 -11.63 -19.71
CA LYS A 26 4.13 -12.22 -19.99
C LYS A 26 3.09 -11.20 -20.41
N ASP A 27 3.39 -9.92 -20.19
CA ASP A 27 2.50 -8.79 -20.36
C ASP A 27 1.19 -8.91 -19.56
N ALA A 28 1.26 -9.51 -18.38
CA ALA A 28 0.11 -9.80 -17.54
C ALA A 28 0.23 -9.15 -16.15
N PRO A 29 -0.88 -8.86 -15.46
CA PRO A 29 -0.87 -8.55 -14.04
C PRO A 29 -0.17 -9.66 -13.26
N THR A 30 0.55 -9.26 -12.23
CA THR A 30 1.18 -10.17 -11.28
C THR A 30 1.17 -9.50 -9.91
N ARG A 31 1.81 -10.14 -8.93
CA ARG A 31 2.07 -9.53 -7.64
C ARG A 31 3.48 -9.79 -7.17
N THR A 32 4.03 -8.87 -6.41
CA THR A 32 5.35 -8.98 -5.82
C THR A 32 5.31 -8.67 -4.33
N PRO A 33 6.15 -9.29 -3.50
CA PRO A 33 6.25 -8.90 -2.10
C PRO A 33 6.57 -7.41 -1.97
N PHE A 34 6.02 -6.75 -0.95
CA PHE A 34 6.38 -5.37 -0.67
C PHE A 34 7.89 -5.23 -0.42
N GLN A 35 8.52 -4.28 -1.10
CA GLN A 35 9.95 -4.00 -1.00
C GLN A 35 10.16 -2.51 -0.71
N PRO A 36 10.72 -2.13 0.46
CA PRO A 36 10.97 -0.73 0.80
C PRO A 36 11.75 0.01 -0.28
N GLY A 37 11.29 1.21 -0.64
CA GLY A 37 11.93 2.05 -1.65
C GLY A 37 11.73 1.60 -3.11
N ARG A 38 11.09 0.46 -3.36
CA ARG A 38 10.75 0.00 -4.72
C ARG A 38 9.26 0.21 -5.00
N LEU A 39 8.98 1.00 -6.02
CA LEU A 39 7.61 1.16 -6.52
C LEU A 39 7.25 0.00 -7.47
N PRO A 40 6.04 -0.58 -7.35
CA PRO A 40 5.53 -1.57 -8.31
C PRO A 40 5.49 -1.03 -9.74
N GLY A 41 5.51 -1.94 -10.71
CA GLY A 41 5.43 -1.69 -12.14
C GLY A 41 4.03 -1.35 -12.66
N LEU A 42 3.00 -1.57 -11.85
CA LEU A 42 1.60 -1.24 -12.15
C LEU A 42 1.08 -0.15 -11.21
N CYS A 43 0.37 0.83 -11.76
CA CYS A 43 -0.38 1.83 -10.98
C CYS A 43 -1.65 2.27 -11.70
N ALA A 44 -2.55 2.92 -10.97
CA ALA A 44 -3.73 3.58 -11.52
C ALA A 44 -3.56 5.10 -11.46
N LEU A 45 -3.95 5.79 -12.53
CA LEU A 45 -4.14 7.24 -12.54
C LEU A 45 -5.64 7.53 -12.41
N VAL A 46 -6.01 8.32 -11.40
CA VAL A 46 -7.37 8.79 -11.16
C VAL A 46 -7.36 10.32 -11.06
N PRO A 47 -8.49 11.02 -11.32
CA PRO A 47 -8.59 12.44 -11.00
C PRO A 47 -8.32 12.68 -9.51
N GLU A 48 -7.67 13.78 -9.13
CA GLU A 48 -7.40 14.06 -7.70
C GLU A 48 -8.68 14.15 -6.86
N ALA A 49 -9.72 14.78 -7.41
CA ALA A 49 -11.06 14.85 -6.82
C ALA A 49 -12.01 13.80 -7.44
N PHE A 50 -11.70 12.52 -7.26
CA PHE A 50 -12.53 11.42 -7.76
C PHE A 50 -13.62 11.00 -6.76
N GLN A 51 -14.64 10.32 -7.27
CA GLN A 51 -15.69 9.66 -6.48
C GLN A 51 -15.78 8.21 -6.94
N PHE A 52 -16.18 7.31 -6.03
CA PHE A 52 -16.44 5.93 -6.40
C PHE A 52 -17.88 5.73 -6.91
N PRO A 53 -18.10 4.80 -7.85
CA PRO A 53 -17.08 4.11 -8.61
C PRO A 53 -16.33 5.05 -9.58
N CYS A 54 -15.06 4.77 -9.85
CA CYS A 54 -14.28 5.53 -10.83
C CYS A 54 -13.62 4.63 -11.88
N ARG A 55 -13.38 5.16 -13.07
CA ARG A 55 -12.65 4.47 -14.14
C ARG A 55 -11.21 4.96 -14.18
N PRO A 56 -10.25 4.20 -13.60
CA PRO A 56 -8.86 4.60 -13.63
C PRO A 56 -8.27 4.45 -15.03
N PHE A 57 -7.21 5.20 -15.31
CA PHE A 57 -6.27 4.84 -16.36
C PHE A 57 -5.16 3.97 -15.77
N MET A 58 -5.11 2.70 -16.14
CA MET A 58 -4.08 1.76 -15.67
C MET A 58 -2.77 1.97 -16.44
N GLU A 59 -1.67 2.21 -15.74
CA GLU A 59 -0.36 2.54 -16.30
C GLU A 59 0.70 1.47 -15.96
N LYS A 60 1.34 0.93 -17.00
CA LYS A 60 2.52 0.06 -16.91
C LYS A 60 3.79 0.91 -16.93
N ARG A 61 4.73 0.68 -16.03
CA ARG A 61 5.98 1.47 -15.97
C ARG A 61 7.04 1.06 -16.99
N VAL A 62 7.10 -0.21 -17.40
CA VAL A 62 8.26 -0.77 -18.13
C VAL A 62 7.87 -1.46 -19.45
N SER A 63 6.59 -1.63 -19.76
CA SER A 63 6.15 -2.26 -21.01
C SER A 63 5.03 -1.46 -21.69
N MET A 64 4.99 -1.51 -23.02
CA MET A 64 3.87 -1.04 -23.85
C MET A 64 3.34 -2.09 -24.86
N PRO A 65 3.21 -3.39 -24.57
CA PRO A 65 2.23 -4.23 -25.24
C PRO A 65 0.91 -4.29 -24.43
N GLN A 66 -0.20 -4.58 -25.12
CA GLN A 66 -1.59 -4.75 -24.66
C GLN A 66 -2.20 -3.67 -23.74
N ALA A 67 -3.31 -3.08 -24.18
CA ALA A 67 -4.15 -2.24 -23.33
C ALA A 67 -4.77 -3.08 -22.20
N PHE A 68 -4.94 -2.48 -21.01
CA PHE A 68 -5.75 -3.10 -19.97
C PHE A 68 -7.22 -3.18 -20.40
N PRO A 69 -7.97 -4.19 -19.93
CA PRO A 69 -9.42 -4.19 -20.09
C PRO A 69 -10.03 -2.95 -19.42
N GLU A 70 -11.27 -2.63 -19.78
CA GLU A 70 -12.01 -1.59 -19.07
C GLU A 70 -12.25 -2.04 -17.62
N ILE A 71 -11.79 -1.22 -16.68
CA ILE A 71 -11.85 -1.50 -15.25
C ILE A 71 -12.53 -0.33 -14.54
N GLU A 72 -13.31 -0.67 -13.53
CA GLU A 72 -13.91 0.25 -12.58
C GLU A 72 -13.39 -0.05 -11.18
N ILE A 73 -12.93 0.97 -10.45
CA ILE A 73 -12.60 0.83 -9.03
C ILE A 73 -13.87 1.12 -8.24
N GLN A 74 -14.27 0.16 -7.41
CA GLN A 74 -15.42 0.25 -6.53
C GLN A 74 -14.98 0.38 -5.07
N GLU A 75 -15.65 1.24 -4.32
CA GLU A 75 -15.37 1.45 -2.90
C GLU A 75 -15.82 0.26 -2.07
N LEU A 76 -14.96 -0.15 -1.14
CA LEU A 76 -15.28 -1.09 -0.07
C LEU A 76 -15.08 -0.39 1.28
N PRO A 77 -15.69 -0.90 2.36
CA PRO A 77 -15.53 -0.32 3.69
C PRO A 77 -14.05 -0.17 4.10
N HIS A 78 -13.75 0.90 4.84
CA HIS A 78 -12.44 1.18 5.44
C HIS A 78 -11.31 1.37 4.43
N ASN A 79 -11.48 2.27 3.45
CA ASN A 79 -10.46 2.64 2.46
C ASN A 79 -9.97 1.48 1.59
N ARG A 80 -10.78 0.42 1.43
CA ARG A 80 -10.47 -0.69 0.54
C ARG A 80 -11.21 -0.53 -0.77
N VAL A 81 -10.77 -1.25 -1.79
CA VAL A 81 -11.40 -1.22 -3.11
C VAL A 81 -11.44 -2.60 -3.75
N ALA A 82 -12.32 -2.76 -4.74
CA ALA A 82 -12.28 -3.85 -5.69
C ALA A 82 -12.14 -3.29 -7.11
N PHE A 83 -11.53 -4.08 -8.01
CA PHE A 83 -11.52 -3.78 -9.44
C PHE A 83 -12.58 -4.63 -10.13
N PHE A 84 -13.61 -3.99 -10.65
CA PHE A 84 -14.71 -4.59 -11.38
C PHE A 84 -14.50 -4.43 -12.89
N LEU A 85 -14.86 -5.44 -13.68
CA LEU A 85 -14.79 -5.46 -15.14
C LEU A 85 -16.23 -5.47 -15.68
N PRO A 86 -16.77 -4.30 -16.08
CA PRO A 86 -18.18 -4.19 -16.48
C PRO A 86 -18.56 -5.06 -17.68
N GLU A 87 -17.62 -5.31 -18.61
CA GLU A 87 -17.88 -6.12 -19.81
C GLU A 87 -18.12 -7.60 -19.48
N HIS A 88 -17.48 -8.10 -18.43
CA HIS A 88 -17.51 -9.53 -18.07
C HIS A 88 -18.29 -9.82 -16.79
N GLU A 89 -18.71 -8.77 -16.07
CA GLU A 89 -19.35 -8.87 -14.75
C GLU A 89 -18.49 -9.64 -13.74
N THR A 90 -17.18 -9.47 -13.81
CA THR A 90 -16.19 -10.13 -12.95
C THR A 90 -15.30 -9.13 -12.22
N TYR A 91 -14.52 -9.63 -11.27
CA TYR A 91 -13.57 -8.88 -10.47
C TYR A 91 -12.14 -9.35 -10.72
N LEU A 92 -11.19 -8.44 -10.55
CA LEU A 92 -9.78 -8.78 -10.39
C LEU A 92 -9.61 -9.59 -9.10
N ILE A 93 -8.90 -10.70 -9.17
CA ILE A 93 -8.59 -11.58 -8.06
C ILE A 93 -7.08 -11.79 -7.93
N SER A 94 -6.58 -11.78 -6.70
CA SER A 94 -5.21 -12.17 -6.36
C SER A 94 -5.20 -13.46 -5.55
N VAL A 95 -4.77 -14.58 -6.14
CA VAL A 95 -4.89 -15.92 -5.53
C VAL A 95 -3.57 -16.32 -4.85
N PRO A 96 -3.57 -16.77 -3.57
CA PRO A 96 -2.34 -17.05 -2.82
C PRO A 96 -1.54 -18.25 -3.35
N PHE A 97 -2.19 -19.17 -4.07
CA PHE A 97 -1.63 -20.43 -4.51
C PHE A 97 -1.12 -20.40 -5.97
N GLY A 98 -0.23 -21.32 -6.31
CA GLY A 98 0.44 -21.34 -7.62
C GLY A 98 1.54 -20.27 -7.72
N ALA A 99 1.84 -19.79 -8.94
CA ALA A 99 2.85 -18.75 -9.17
C ALA A 99 2.38 -17.33 -8.77
N GLY A 100 1.40 -17.20 -7.86
CA GLY A 100 0.76 -15.94 -7.50
C GLY A 100 -0.07 -15.37 -8.63
N LEU A 101 -1.16 -16.06 -8.97
CA LEU A 101 -2.03 -15.68 -10.07
C LEU A 101 -2.81 -14.41 -9.74
N VAL A 102 -2.71 -13.43 -10.63
CA VAL A 102 -3.57 -12.25 -10.66
C VAL A 102 -4.34 -12.29 -11.98
N ASP A 103 -5.67 -12.29 -11.90
CA ASP A 103 -6.52 -12.51 -13.08
C ASP A 103 -7.90 -11.85 -12.90
N TYR A 104 -8.75 -11.90 -13.93
CA TYR A 104 -9.98 -11.13 -14.06
C TYR A 104 -11.27 -11.97 -14.06
N TYR A 105 -11.22 -13.22 -13.59
CA TYR A 105 -12.34 -14.16 -13.77
C TYR A 105 -13.26 -14.30 -12.55
N SER A 106 -13.02 -13.60 -11.43
CA SER A 106 -13.77 -13.87 -10.21
C SER A 106 -15.20 -13.33 -10.30
N PRO A 107 -16.25 -14.17 -10.12
CA PRO A 107 -17.64 -13.71 -10.23
C PRO A 107 -18.14 -13.00 -8.97
N HIS A 108 -17.37 -13.04 -7.88
CA HIS A 108 -17.80 -12.56 -6.58
C HIS A 108 -16.70 -11.74 -5.93
N GLN A 109 -17.10 -10.65 -5.27
CA GLN A 109 -16.21 -9.81 -4.49
C GLN A 109 -16.11 -10.37 -3.06
N ASN A 110 -15.03 -11.09 -2.77
CA ASN A 110 -14.68 -11.58 -1.44
C ASN A 110 -13.35 -10.95 -1.00
N GLU A 111 -12.59 -11.66 -0.15
CA GLU A 111 -11.31 -11.21 0.39
C GLU A 111 -10.24 -11.06 -0.71
N TRP A 112 -10.09 -12.02 -1.61
CA TRP A 112 -8.99 -12.03 -2.59
C TRP A 112 -9.17 -11.03 -3.75
N GLU A 113 -10.38 -10.48 -3.89
CA GLU A 113 -10.73 -9.40 -4.80
C GLU A 113 -10.61 -8.01 -4.14
N THR A 114 -10.12 -7.97 -2.90
CA THR A 114 -9.96 -6.75 -2.11
C THR A 114 -8.53 -6.22 -2.17
N PHE A 115 -8.41 -4.92 -2.41
CA PHE A 115 -7.15 -4.21 -2.52
C PHE A 115 -7.14 -2.94 -1.65
N LEU A 116 -5.97 -2.56 -1.15
CA LEU A 116 -5.72 -1.29 -0.48
C LEU A 116 -5.03 -0.32 -1.46
N PRO A 117 -5.71 0.76 -1.89
CA PRO A 117 -5.05 1.84 -2.62
C PRO A 117 -4.06 2.58 -1.71
N LEU A 118 -2.87 2.84 -2.24
CA LEU A 118 -1.77 3.50 -1.55
C LEU A 118 -1.22 4.62 -2.43
N THR A 119 -1.06 5.81 -1.86
CA THR A 119 -0.34 6.92 -2.50
C THR A 119 1.18 6.72 -2.37
N LEU A 120 1.95 7.57 -3.02
CA LEU A 120 3.41 7.56 -2.90
C LEU A 120 3.86 7.83 -1.46
N GLU A 121 3.20 8.77 -0.79
CA GLU A 121 3.43 9.14 0.60
C GLU A 121 3.16 7.95 1.53
N MET A 122 2.03 7.26 1.34
CA MET A 122 1.70 6.07 2.13
C MET A 122 2.75 4.96 1.94
N LEU A 123 3.20 4.71 0.71
CA LEU A 123 4.27 3.74 0.44
C LEU A 123 5.60 4.13 1.08
N ARG A 124 5.92 5.43 1.15
CA ARG A 124 7.11 5.93 1.85
C ARG A 124 7.01 5.71 3.35
N GLY A 125 5.86 6.04 3.94
CA GLY A 125 5.61 5.78 5.37
C GLY A 125 5.68 4.30 5.72
N LEU A 126 5.08 3.45 4.89
CA LEU A 126 5.17 2.00 5.01
C LEU A 126 6.63 1.51 4.88
N SER A 127 7.38 2.05 3.91
CA SER A 127 8.80 1.71 3.73
C SER A 127 9.61 2.03 4.98
N LEU A 128 9.38 3.17 5.61
CA LEU A 128 10.05 3.55 6.86
C LEU A 128 9.68 2.59 8.01
N LEU A 129 8.40 2.23 8.15
CA LEU A 129 7.94 1.32 9.20
C LEU A 129 8.59 -0.06 9.14
N VAL A 130 8.72 -0.63 7.95
CA VAL A 130 9.22 -2.01 7.80
C VAL A 130 10.73 -2.09 7.56
N THR A 131 11.41 -0.94 7.47
CA THR A 131 12.88 -0.90 7.35
C THR A 131 13.48 -0.95 8.75
N PRO A 132 14.30 -1.98 9.06
CA PRO A 132 15.00 -2.04 10.34
C PRO A 132 15.81 -0.78 10.60
N ASP A 133 15.80 -0.32 11.85
CA ASP A 133 16.53 0.86 12.32
C ASP A 133 16.17 2.20 11.65
N ALA A 134 15.19 2.26 10.75
CA ALA A 134 14.74 3.53 10.17
C ALA A 134 13.87 4.32 11.15
N LEU A 135 12.94 3.63 11.83
CA LEU A 135 12.08 4.19 12.84
C LEU A 135 12.20 3.42 14.16
N LYS A 136 12.05 4.14 15.27
CA LYS A 136 11.75 3.58 16.58
C LYS A 136 10.34 4.01 16.97
N LEU A 137 9.48 3.06 17.31
CA LEU A 137 8.10 3.32 17.74
C LEU A 137 8.00 3.00 19.23
N GLU A 138 7.43 3.92 20.01
CA GLU A 138 7.15 3.74 21.44
C GLU A 138 5.64 3.80 21.64
N ASP A 139 5.07 2.84 22.36
CA ASP A 139 3.66 2.85 22.72
C ASP A 139 3.34 3.80 23.88
N ASP A 140 2.08 3.83 24.32
CA ASP A 140 1.60 4.69 25.41
C ASP A 140 2.18 4.30 26.79
N THR A 141 2.74 3.09 26.91
CA THR A 141 3.46 2.63 28.10
C THR A 141 4.95 2.96 28.06
N GLY A 142 5.45 3.44 26.91
CA GLY A 142 6.86 3.69 26.65
C GLY A 142 7.64 2.43 26.26
N GLU A 143 6.95 1.32 25.92
CA GLU A 143 7.60 0.14 25.38
C GLU A 143 7.89 0.30 23.88
N ASP A 144 9.08 -0.18 23.50
CA ASP A 144 9.52 -0.17 22.11
C ASP A 144 8.75 -1.24 21.31
N LEU A 145 8.07 -0.80 20.25
CA LEU A 145 7.45 -1.70 19.29
C LEU A 145 8.51 -2.20 18.28
N PRO A 146 8.59 -3.52 18.02
CA PRO A 146 9.56 -4.07 17.08
C PRO A 146 9.24 -3.66 15.65
N THR A 147 10.24 -3.68 14.76
CA THR A 147 10.00 -3.49 13.31
C THR A 147 9.04 -4.56 12.79
N PRO A 148 7.87 -4.18 12.25
CA PRO A 148 6.87 -5.13 11.82
C PRO A 148 7.15 -5.65 10.39
N PRO A 149 6.97 -6.95 10.12
CA PRO A 149 6.77 -7.42 8.76
C PRO A 149 5.35 -7.10 8.26
N VAL A 150 5.21 -7.01 6.93
CA VAL A 150 3.89 -7.03 6.26
C VAL A 150 3.37 -8.46 6.24
N HIS A 151 2.10 -8.62 6.62
CA HIS A 151 1.38 -9.88 6.64
C HIS A 151 0.14 -9.83 5.76
N ASP A 152 -0.55 -10.97 5.69
CA ASP A 152 -1.87 -11.06 5.08
C ASP A 152 -2.89 -10.13 5.76
N GLN A 153 -4.04 -10.01 5.10
CA GLN A 153 -5.13 -9.10 5.43
C GLN A 153 -4.70 -7.62 5.45
N MET A 154 -3.63 -7.29 4.72
CA MET A 154 -3.01 -5.96 4.65
C MET A 154 -2.65 -5.43 6.05
N THR A 155 -1.94 -6.26 6.84
CA THR A 155 -1.58 -5.93 8.23
C THR A 155 -0.08 -5.81 8.45
N LEU A 156 0.32 -5.00 9.44
CA LEU A 156 1.66 -5.00 10.02
C LEU A 156 1.64 -5.75 11.36
N ARG A 157 2.59 -6.66 11.58
CA ARG A 157 2.65 -7.48 12.80
C ARG A 157 3.68 -6.93 13.79
N PHE A 158 3.21 -6.32 14.87
CA PHE A 158 4.03 -5.84 15.99
C PHE A 158 3.97 -6.84 17.14
N GLY A 159 4.83 -7.86 17.11
CA GLY A 159 4.74 -8.97 18.06
C GLY A 159 3.40 -9.69 17.95
N GLU A 160 2.58 -9.63 19.00
CA GLU A 160 1.23 -10.23 19.01
C GLU A 160 0.12 -9.31 18.48
N ARG A 161 0.43 -8.03 18.26
CA ARG A 161 -0.54 -7.03 17.75
C ARG A 161 -0.49 -7.00 16.22
N SER A 162 -1.67 -6.95 15.61
CA SER A 162 -1.79 -6.70 14.17
C SER A 162 -2.35 -5.30 13.95
N LEU A 163 -1.66 -4.49 13.17
CA LEU A 163 -2.07 -3.15 12.78
C LEU A 163 -2.63 -3.19 11.35
N PRO A 164 -3.95 -3.02 11.14
CA PRO A 164 -4.54 -3.04 9.80
C PRO A 164 -4.17 -1.77 9.02
N LEU A 165 -3.47 -1.90 7.89
CA LEU A 165 -3.00 -0.75 7.11
C LEU A 165 -4.15 0.10 6.57
N PHE A 166 -5.27 -0.53 6.21
CA PHE A 166 -6.46 0.12 5.68
C PHE A 166 -7.18 1.04 6.68
N LEU A 167 -6.91 0.90 7.98
CA LEU A 167 -7.38 1.83 9.03
C LEU A 167 -6.39 2.96 9.32
N ASN A 168 -5.19 2.91 8.74
CA ASN A 168 -4.05 3.74 9.14
C ASN A 168 -3.40 4.47 7.94
N THR A 169 -4.16 4.72 6.87
CA THR A 169 -3.68 5.42 5.67
C THR A 169 -3.16 6.84 5.97
N ASP A 170 -3.84 7.55 6.87
CA ASP A 170 -3.40 8.88 7.33
C ASP A 170 -2.12 8.79 8.16
N ALA A 171 -2.00 7.80 9.04
CA ALA A 171 -0.79 7.56 9.83
C ALA A 171 0.41 7.25 8.92
N LEU A 172 0.25 6.41 7.89
CA LEU A 172 1.30 6.16 6.89
C LEU A 172 1.76 7.45 6.22
N THR A 173 0.80 8.31 5.86
CA THR A 173 1.10 9.60 5.23
C THR A 173 1.88 10.50 6.18
N GLN A 174 1.45 10.63 7.44
CA GLN A 174 2.14 11.44 8.46
C GLN A 174 3.54 10.91 8.75
N ILE A 175 3.71 9.60 8.88
CA ILE A 175 5.02 8.95 9.10
C ILE A 175 6.00 9.29 7.97
N SER A 176 5.53 9.35 6.72
CA SER A 176 6.38 9.70 5.57
C SER A 176 6.95 11.12 5.62
N GLN A 177 6.37 11.99 6.46
CA GLN A 177 6.72 13.40 6.59
C GLN A 177 7.63 13.67 7.79
N ILE A 178 7.89 12.66 8.65
CA ILE A 178 8.78 12.82 9.80
C ILE A 178 10.21 13.00 9.30
N MET A 179 10.85 14.10 9.69
CA MET A 179 12.23 14.37 9.28
C MET A 179 13.22 13.48 10.06
N PRO A 180 14.33 13.05 9.45
CA PRO A 180 15.37 12.31 10.17
C PRO A 180 15.86 13.06 11.41
N GLY A 181 16.01 12.35 12.52
CA GLY A 181 16.41 12.91 13.82
C GLY A 181 15.28 13.62 14.59
N THR A 182 14.04 13.57 14.10
CA THR A 182 12.87 14.15 14.77
C THR A 182 11.89 13.08 15.25
N SER A 183 10.97 13.49 16.11
CA SER A 183 9.89 12.65 16.63
C SER A 183 8.54 13.29 16.39
N ALA A 184 7.52 12.45 16.20
CA ALA A 184 6.13 12.87 16.10
C ALA A 184 5.23 11.90 16.86
N SER A 185 4.14 12.42 17.45
CA SER A 185 3.08 11.58 18.01
C SER A 185 2.07 11.28 16.91
N ILE A 186 1.83 10.00 16.64
CA ILE A 186 0.97 9.49 15.58
C ILE A 186 -0.13 8.65 16.20
N GLU A 187 -1.37 8.82 15.73
CA GLU A 187 -2.49 8.00 16.15
C GLU A 187 -2.57 6.73 15.29
N LEU A 188 -2.61 5.57 15.95
CA LEU A 188 -2.75 4.26 15.31
C LEU A 188 -4.04 3.58 15.73
N THR A 189 -4.83 3.13 14.75
CA THR A 189 -6.08 2.38 14.96
C THR A 189 -5.83 0.89 14.79
N TRP A 190 -5.94 0.13 15.87
CA TRP A 190 -5.62 -1.31 15.88
C TRP A 190 -6.80 -2.19 15.48
N GLN A 191 -8.03 -1.72 15.72
CA GLN A 191 -9.26 -2.47 15.47
C GLN A 191 -10.36 -1.54 14.96
N ILE A 192 -11.26 -2.10 14.14
CA ILE A 192 -12.45 -1.39 13.65
C ILE A 192 -13.30 -0.95 14.85
N ASP A 193 -13.89 0.23 14.76
CA ASP A 193 -14.74 0.85 15.79
C ASP A 193 -14.08 1.05 17.17
N THR A 194 -12.74 1.04 17.22
CA THR A 194 -11.98 1.37 18.44
C THR A 194 -11.29 2.71 18.29
N ALA A 195 -11.10 3.42 19.41
CA ALA A 195 -10.39 4.67 19.42
C ALA A 195 -8.90 4.44 19.05
N PRO A 196 -8.28 5.34 18.29
CA PRO A 196 -6.85 5.29 18.03
C PRO A 196 -6.05 5.38 19.32
N THR A 197 -4.89 4.71 19.36
CA THR A 197 -3.90 4.86 20.42
C THR A 197 -2.77 5.75 19.93
N LEU A 198 -2.28 6.64 20.78
CA LEU A 198 -1.13 7.47 20.46
C LEU A 198 0.16 6.65 20.57
N VAL A 199 1.02 6.73 19.57
CA VAL A 199 2.40 6.21 19.61
C VAL A 199 3.38 7.33 19.30
N THR A 200 4.56 7.27 19.92
CA THR A 200 5.66 8.19 19.57
C THR A 200 6.54 7.52 18.52
N VAL A 201 6.71 8.19 17.38
CA VAL A 201 7.53 7.71 16.27
C VAL A 201 8.79 8.56 16.21
N HIS A 202 9.96 7.93 16.32
CA HIS A 202 11.26 8.56 16.20
C HIS A 202 11.91 8.15 14.89
N HIS A 203 12.22 9.10 14.01
CA HIS A 203 12.97 8.81 12.79
C HIS A 203 14.46 8.85 13.09
N GLN A 204 15.12 7.72 12.94
CA GLN A 204 16.55 7.61 13.22
C GLN A 204 17.37 8.36 12.17
N THR A 205 18.46 9.00 12.59
CA THR A 205 19.47 9.48 11.65
C THR A 205 20.30 8.30 11.17
N ALA A 206 20.61 8.23 9.87
CA ALA A 206 21.54 7.25 9.35
C ALA A 206 22.84 7.28 10.18
N PRO A 207 23.42 6.11 10.53
CA PRO A 207 24.68 6.08 11.24
C PRO A 207 25.71 6.83 10.40
N THR A 208 26.35 7.85 10.99
CA THR A 208 27.50 8.51 10.36
C THR A 208 28.56 7.42 10.17
N PRO A 209 29.03 7.15 8.94
CA PRO A 209 30.10 6.19 8.76
C PRO A 209 31.30 6.68 9.55
N ALA A 210 31.81 5.83 10.45
CA ALA A 210 33.03 6.12 11.17
C ALA A 210 34.14 6.40 10.12
N LEU A 211 34.86 7.50 10.28
CA LEU A 211 36.06 7.75 9.48
C LEU A 211 36.99 6.55 9.67
N GLU A 212 37.15 5.73 8.65
CA GLU A 212 38.25 4.78 8.58
C GLU A 212 39.53 5.62 8.59
N THR A 213 40.24 5.63 9.73
CA THR A 213 41.59 6.16 9.82
C THR A 213 42.49 5.33 8.92
N LEU A 214 42.95 5.96 7.83
CA LEU A 214 44.00 5.47 6.92
C LEU A 214 45.34 5.25 7.63
#